data_AF-A0A363U2S8-F1
#
_entry.id   AF-A0A363U2S8-F1
#
_cell.length_a   1.000
_cell.length_b   1.000
_cell.length_c   1.000
_cell.angle_alpha   90.00
_cell.angle_beta   90.00
_cell.angle_gamma   90.00
#
_symmetry.space_group_name_H-M   'P 1'
#
loop_
_entity.id
_entity.type
_entity.pdbx_description
1 polymer ?
#
loop_
_entity_poly.entity_id
_entity_poly.type
_entity_poly.pdbx_seq_one_letter_code
_entity_poly.pdbx_strand_id
1 'polypeptide(L)' 'MAVFLLKSKHGVAYLPPAATGVFTDVPVGYWADKWIEQLAAEGITGGCSPGIFCPDNPVTRAQMAVFLVKTFNLP' A
#
# COMPACT_ATOMS: atom_id res chain seq x y z
N MET A 1 -0.73 -7.26 -0.91
CA MET A 1 0.31 -6.73 -1.82
C MET A 1 1.22 -5.69 -1.17
N ALA A 2 0.68 -4.78 -0.33
CA ALA A 2 1.45 -3.74 0.36
C ALA A 2 2.68 -4.24 1.13
N VAL A 3 2.51 -5.30 1.92
CA VAL A 3 3.61 -5.91 2.68
C VAL A 3 4.76 -6.36 1.77
N PHE A 4 4.45 -6.99 0.64
CA PHE A 4 5.46 -7.47 -0.30
C PHE A 4 6.27 -6.32 -0.90
N LEU A 5 5.61 -5.28 -1.39
CA LEU A 5 6.29 -4.13 -2.03
C LEU A 5 7.18 -3.39 -1.03
N LEU A 6 6.66 -3.07 0.15
CA LEU A 6 7.41 -2.32 1.18
C LEU A 6 8.57 -3.13 1.75
N LYS A 7 8.41 -4.42 2.01
CA LYS A 7 9.54 -5.27 2.43
C LYS A 7 10.57 -5.46 1.32
N SER A 8 10.15 -5.50 0.06
CA SER A 8 11.09 -5.60 -1.06
C SER A 8 11.88 -4.31 -1.27
N LYS A 9 11.27 -3.15 -1.01
CA LYS A 9 11.91 -1.83 -1.11
C LYS A 9 12.82 -1.51 0.08
N HIS A 10 12.35 -1.74 1.30
CA HIS A 10 13.03 -1.31 2.53
C HIS A 10 13.76 -2.43 3.28
N GLY A 11 13.58 -3.69 2.85
CA GLY A 11 14.17 -4.87 3.46
C GLY A 11 13.20 -5.66 4.35
N VAL A 12 13.57 -6.91 4.64
CA VAL A 12 12.69 -7.91 5.30
C VAL A 12 12.30 -7.53 6.74
N ALA A 13 13.14 -6.73 7.41
CA ALA A 13 12.95 -6.28 8.79
C ALA A 13 12.14 -4.97 8.88
N TYR A 14 11.78 -4.36 7.74
CA TYR A 14 11.03 -3.12 7.73
C TYR A 14 9.66 -3.26 8.40
N LEU A 15 9.30 -2.26 9.19
CA LEU A 15 8.00 -2.09 9.83
C LEU A 15 7.52 -0.65 9.59
N PRO A 16 6.33 -0.44 9.01
CA PRO A 16 5.81 0.91 8.82
C PRO A 16 5.42 1.58 10.15
N PRO A 17 5.30 2.93 10.16
CA PRO A 17 4.73 3.67 11.28
C PRO A 17 3.31 3.20 11.66
N ALA A 18 2.84 3.62 12.83
CA ALA A 18 1.47 3.32 13.25
C ALA A 18 0.44 3.97 12.31
N ALA A 19 -0.67 3.26 12.08
CA ALA A 19 -1.75 3.73 11.23
C ALA A 19 -2.50 4.87 11.92
N THR A 20 -2.97 5.81 11.11
CA THR A 20 -3.65 7.04 11.53
C THR A 20 -5.10 7.11 11.08
N GLY A 21 -5.54 6.19 10.20
CA GLY A 21 -6.88 6.12 9.65
C GLY A 21 -7.05 6.95 8.37
N VAL A 22 -6.13 6.82 7.40
CA VAL A 22 -6.17 7.60 6.14
C VAL A 22 -7.32 7.19 5.23
N PHE A 23 -7.68 5.90 5.23
CA PHE A 23 -8.74 5.36 4.40
C PHE A 23 -9.94 4.97 5.26
N THR A 24 -11.14 5.37 4.87
CA THR A 24 -12.35 5.14 5.68
C THR A 24 -12.79 3.67 5.70
N ASP A 25 -12.40 2.89 4.70
CA ASP A 25 -12.67 1.47 4.56
C ASP A 25 -11.53 0.57 5.11
N VAL A 26 -10.49 1.18 5.70
CA VAL A 26 -9.41 0.47 6.38
C VAL A 26 -9.35 0.96 7.83
N PRO A 27 -10.09 0.32 8.75
CA PRO A 27 -10.07 0.69 10.16
C PRO A 27 -8.67 0.56 10.77
N VAL A 28 -8.33 1.44 11.72
CA VAL A 28 -7.13 1.28 12.54
C VAL A 28 -7.22 -0.04 13.30
N GLY A 29 -6.18 -0.85 13.23
CA GLY A 29 -6.15 -2.23 13.74
C GLY A 29 -6.46 -3.28 12.68
N TYR A 30 -6.83 -2.90 11.45
CA TYR A 30 -6.85 -3.83 10.32
C TYR A 30 -5.43 -4.36 10.09
N TRP A 31 -5.27 -5.66 9.81
CA TRP A 31 -3.95 -6.31 9.79
C TRP A 31 -2.92 -5.67 8.84
N ALA A 32 -3.40 -4.98 7.80
CA ALA A 32 -2.56 -4.30 6.81
C ALA A 32 -2.62 -2.76 6.88
N ASP A 33 -3.30 -2.17 7.86
CA ASP A 33 -3.52 -0.72 7.99
C ASP A 33 -2.23 0.10 7.78
N LYS A 34 -1.20 -0.17 8.58
CA LYS A 34 0.11 0.49 8.56
C LYS A 34 0.79 0.38 7.20
N TRP A 35 0.67 -0.78 6.56
CA TRP A 35 1.29 -1.06 5.27
C TRP A 35 0.58 -0.34 4.13
N ILE A 36 -0.75 -0.27 4.20
CA ILE A 36 -1.59 0.41 3.23
C ILE A 36 -1.33 1.93 3.30
N GLU A 37 -1.33 2.50 4.50
CA GLU A 37 -1.05 3.92 4.69
C GLU A 37 0.36 4.28 4.24
N GLN A 38 1.35 3.46 4.54
CA GLN A 38 2.71 3.69 4.10
C GLN A 38 2.85 3.64 2.56
N LEU A 39 2.17 2.69 1.89
CA LEU A 39 2.14 2.69 0.42
C LEU A 39 1.56 4.00 -0.14
N ALA A 40 0.52 4.53 0.50
CA ALA A 40 -0.11 5.78 0.09
C ALA A 40 0.79 6.98 0.36
N ALA A 41 1.46 7.02 1.53
CA ALA A 41 2.43 8.04 1.90
C ALA A 41 3.63 8.08 0.93
N GLU A 42 4.03 6.93 0.38
CA GLU A 42 5.08 6.85 -0.64
C GLU A 42 4.57 7.10 -2.07
N GLY A 43 3.30 7.46 -2.26
CA GLY A 43 2.71 7.78 -3.56
C GLY A 43 2.55 6.57 -4.49
N ILE A 44 2.70 5.34 -3.97
CA ILE A 44 2.60 4.12 -4.76
C ILE A 44 1.14 3.84 -5.14
N THR A 45 0.21 4.11 -4.21
CA THR A 45 -1.24 3.94 -4.41
C THR A 45 -2.03 5.15 -3.92
N GLY A 46 -3.15 5.45 -4.56
CA GLY A 46 -4.13 6.44 -4.10
C GLY A 46 -5.43 5.81 -3.60
N GLY A 47 -5.50 4.47 -3.55
CA GLY A 47 -6.75 3.75 -3.34
C GLY A 47 -7.58 3.60 -4.63
N CYS A 48 -8.80 3.08 -4.49
CA CYS A 48 -9.73 2.86 -5.60
C CYS A 48 -10.64 4.08 -5.85
N SER A 49 -10.85 4.92 -4.84
CA SER A 49 -11.54 6.20 -4.93
C SER A 49 -11.04 7.13 -3.82
N PRO A 50 -11.35 8.45 -3.86
CA PRO A 50 -10.87 9.38 -2.85
C PRO A 50 -11.28 8.95 -1.43
N GLY A 51 -10.28 8.67 -0.58
CA GLY A 51 -10.48 8.21 0.80
C GLY A 51 -10.83 6.72 0.97
N ILE A 52 -10.85 5.93 -0.10
CA ILE A 52 -11.19 4.51 -0.08
C ILE A 52 -10.07 3.68 -0.71
N PHE A 53 -9.61 2.65 -0.01
CA PHE A 53 -8.53 1.79 -0.48
C PHE A 53 -9.00 0.58 -1.30
N CYS A 54 -10.16 0.02 -0.98
CA CYS A 54 -10.69 -1.26 -1.44
C CYS A 54 -9.77 -2.46 -1.13
N PRO A 55 -9.55 -2.82 0.16
CA PRO A 55 -8.59 -3.86 0.54
C PRO A 55 -8.93 -5.26 0.02
N ASP A 56 -10.21 -5.57 -0.15
CA ASP A 56 -10.69 -6.89 -0.59
C ASP A 56 -10.75 -7.04 -2.12
N ASN A 57 -10.54 -5.95 -2.86
CA ASN A 57 -10.54 -6.02 -4.32
C ASN A 57 -9.24 -6.65 -4.81
N PRO A 58 -9.32 -7.65 -5.72
CA PRO A 58 -8.13 -8.26 -6.27
C PRO A 58 -7.35 -7.26 -7.12
N VAL A 59 -6.03 -7.24 -6.92
CA VAL A 59 -5.13 -6.45 -7.75
C VAL A 59 -4.88 -7.18 -9.07
N THR A 60 -5.21 -6.55 -10.18
CA THR A 60 -4.93 -7.07 -11.51
C THR A 60 -3.42 -7.07 -11.82
N ARG A 61 -2.98 -7.91 -12.76
CA ARG A 61 -1.57 -7.93 -13.19
C ARG A 61 -1.09 -6.57 -13.71
N ALA A 62 -1.94 -5.84 -14.41
CA ALA A 62 -1.62 -4.51 -14.93
C ALA A 62 -1.41 -3.50 -13.78
N GLN A 63 -2.28 -3.51 -12.77
CA GLN A 63 -2.11 -2.68 -11.58
C GLN A 63 -0.84 -3.05 -10.82
N MET A 64 -0.55 -4.35 -10.66
CA MET A 64 0.69 -4.79 -10.00
C MET A 64 1.94 -4.29 -10.72
N ALA A 65 1.95 -4.28 -12.06
CA ALA A 65 3.07 -3.73 -12.83
C ALA A 65 3.28 -2.24 -12.54
N VAL A 66 2.21 -1.43 -12.51
CA VAL A 66 2.29 0.00 -12.13
C VAL A 66 2.85 0.16 -10.72
N PHE A 67 2.40 -0.66 -9.78
CA PHE A 67 2.90 -0.58 -8.41
C PHE A 67 4.39 -0.93 -8.31
N LEU A 68 4.87 -1.93 -9.04
CA LEU A 68 6.31 -2.25 -9.11
C LEU A 68 7.12 -1.10 -9.70
N VAL A 69 6.66 -0.53 -10.82
CA VAL A 69 7.32 0.62 -11.47
C VAL A 69 7.43 1.80 -10.52
N LYS A 70 6.33 2.16 -9.83
CA LYS A 70 6.32 3.24 -8.83
C LYS A 70 7.19 2.94 -7.60
N THR A 71 7.17 1.69 -7.13
CA THR A 71 7.91 1.29 -5.92
C THR A 71 9.42 1.39 -6.14
N PHE A 72 9.91 0.95 -7.29
CA PHE A 72 11.34 0.88 -7.62
C PHE A 72 11.82 1.97 -8.58
N ASN A 73 10.95 2.93 -8.90
CA ASN A 73 11.22 4.04 -9.81
C ASN A 73 11.83 3.57 -11.14
N LEU A 74 11.20 2.55 -11.74
CA LEU A 74 11.65 1.93 -12.99
C LEU A 74 11.36 2.86 -14.19
N PRO A 75 12.22 2.86 -15.21
CA PRO A 75 12.04 3.66 -16.42
C PRO A 75 10.87 3.21 -17.29
#